data_AF-A0A2D4XE06-F1
#
_entry.id   AF-A0A2D4XE06-F1
#
_cell.length_a   1.000
_cell.length_b   1.000
_cell.length_c   1.000
_cell.angle_alpha   90.00
_cell.angle_beta   90.00
_cell.angle_gamma   90.00
#
_symmetry.space_group_name_H-M   'P 1'
#
loop_
_entity.id
_entity.type
_entity.pdbx_description
1 polymer ?
#
loop_
_entity_poly.entity_id
_entity_poly.type
_entity_poly.pdbx_seq_one_letter_code
_entity_poly.pdbx_strand_id
1 'polypeptide(L)' 'MKKWNWPLLAVITWLTAFITGVWADFGTDVGIFTITNLLTGLTALGFLIYYLNTRKKLI' A
#
# COMPACT_ATOMS: atom_id res chain seq x y z
N MET A 1 -22.65 -6.19 14.05
CA MET A 1 -21.51 -5.35 13.63
C MET A 1 -20.86 -5.98 12.39
N LYS A 2 -20.83 -5.29 11.25
CA LYS A 2 -20.15 -5.79 10.03
C LYS A 2 -18.67 -5.95 10.38
N LYS A 3 -18.09 -7.15 10.21
CA LYS A 3 -16.65 -7.37 10.43
C LYS A 3 -15.89 -6.44 9.49
N TRP A 4 -15.22 -5.44 10.08
CA TRP A 4 -14.42 -4.48 9.34
C TRP A 4 -13.27 -5.21 8.64
N ASN A 5 -13.13 -5.02 7.32
CA ASN A 5 -12.10 -5.66 6.52
C ASN A 5 -10.78 -4.87 6.64
N TRP A 6 -10.20 -4.90 7.85
CA TRP A 6 -8.98 -4.16 8.17
C TRP A 6 -7.81 -4.45 7.21
N PRO A 7 -7.61 -5.68 6.66
CA PRO A 7 -6.52 -5.92 5.72
C PRO A 7 -6.71 -5.14 4.42
N LEU A 8 -7.95 -5.08 3.89
CA LEU A 8 -8.26 -4.30 2.71
C LEU A 8 -8.08 -2.79 2.96
N LEU A 9 -8.45 -2.31 4.15
CA LEU A 9 -8.20 -0.92 4.52
C LEU A 9 -6.70 -0.60 4.50
N ALA A 10 -5.86 -1.50 5.04
CA ALA A 10 -4.42 -1.32 5.03
C ALA A 10 -3.88 -1.26 3.59
N VAL A 11 -4.32 -2.15 2.70
CA VAL A 11 -3.96 -2.10 1.27
C VAL A 11 -4.27 -0.73 0.66
N ILE A 12 -5.50 -0.25 0.83
CA ILE A 12 -5.93 1.04 0.26
C ILE A 12 -5.07 2.17 0.84
N THR A 13 -4.88 2.20 2.16
CA THR A 13 -4.13 3.25 2.85
C THR A 13 -2.69 3.34 2.34
N TRP A 14 -1.99 2.21 2.29
CA TRP A 14 -0.60 2.17 1.86
C TRP A 14 -0.43 2.40 0.35
N LEU A 15 -1.39 1.96 -0.47
CA LEU A 15 -1.39 2.26 -1.90
C LEU A 15 -1.60 3.75 -2.15
N THR A 16 -2.53 4.40 -1.44
CA THR A 16 -2.73 5.85 -1.53
C THR A 16 -1.49 6.60 -1.07
N ALA A 17 -0.89 6.21 0.06
CA ALA A 17 0.35 6.83 0.54
C ALA A 17 1.49 6.71 -0.49
N PHE A 18 1.63 5.55 -1.14
CA PHE A 18 2.62 5.35 -2.19
C PHE A 18 2.39 6.27 -3.39
N ILE A 19 1.15 6.35 -3.89
CA ILE A 19 0.80 7.22 -5.02
C ILE A 19 1.04 8.69 -4.66
N THR A 20 0.66 9.11 -3.46
CA THR A 20 0.87 10.49 -2.99
C THR A 20 2.35 10.81 -2.84
N GLY A 21 3.17 9.90 -2.31
CA GLY A 21 4.62 10.08 -2.21
C GLY A 21 5.29 10.18 -3.58
N VAL A 22 4.95 9.26 -4.50
CA VAL A 22 5.44 9.30 -5.89
C VAL A 22 5.04 10.59 -6.59
N TRP A 23 3.79 11.05 -6.39
CA TRP A 23 3.33 12.31 -6.96
C TRP A 23 4.09 13.51 -6.39
N ALA A 24 4.35 13.54 -5.07
CA ALA A 24 5.07 14.62 -4.41
C ALA A 24 6.53 14.72 -4.88
N ASP A 25 7.16 13.58 -5.15
CA ASP A 25 8.55 13.52 -5.62
C ASP A 25 8.67 13.68 -7.15
N PHE A 26 7.56 13.64 -7.89
CA PHE A 26 7.56 13.75 -9.34
C PHE A 26 7.97 15.15 -9.81
N GLY A 27 9.05 15.23 -10.60
CA GLY A 27 9.59 16.51 -11.10
C GLY A 27 10.49 17.24 -10.10
N THR A 28 10.81 16.63 -8.95
CA THR A 28 11.86 17.10 -8.04
C THR A 28 13.24 16.58 -8.47
N ASP A 29 14.31 17.22 -7.99
CA ASP A 29 15.70 16.79 -8.24
C ASP A 29 16.02 15.42 -7.62
N VAL A 30 15.27 15.03 -6.58
CA VAL A 30 15.42 13.74 -5.90
C VAL A 30 14.83 12.62 -6.76
N GLY A 31 13.77 12.91 -7.52
CA GLY A 31 13.04 11.94 -8.34
C GLY A 31 12.20 10.95 -7.53
N ILE A 32 11.40 10.15 -8.22
CA ILE A 32 10.40 9.27 -7.59
C ILE A 32 10.97 8.01 -6.92
N PHE A 33 12.21 7.63 -7.24
CA PHE A 33 12.84 6.39 -6.77
C PHE A 33 13.52 6.56 -5.40
N THR A 34 12.78 7.11 -4.44
CA THR A 34 13.25 7.27 -3.06
C THR A 34 13.08 5.98 -2.27
N ILE A 35 13.93 5.78 -1.25
CA ILE A 35 13.79 4.67 -0.31
C ILE A 35 12.40 4.68 0.34
N THR A 36 11.88 5.87 0.65
CA THR A 36 10.54 6.04 1.22
C THR A 36 9.47 5.49 0.29
N ASN A 37 9.42 5.92 -0.98
CA ASN A 37 8.43 5.44 -1.94
C ASN A 37 8.54 3.92 -2.16
N LEU A 38 9.76 3.39 -2.25
CA LEU A 38 10.01 1.95 -2.34
C LEU A 38 9.43 1.20 -1.12
N LEU A 39 9.68 1.65 0.10
CA LEU A 39 9.17 1.03 1.32
C LEU A 39 7.65 1.13 1.42
N THR A 40 7.05 2.26 1.04
CA THR A 40 5.60 2.43 1.04
C THR A 40 4.94 1.50 0.03
N GLY A 41 5.50 1.37 -1.18
CA GLY A 41 5.03 0.44 -2.20
C GLY A 41 5.16 -1.03 -1.78
N LEU A 42 6.29 -1.42 -1.20
CA LEU A 42 6.49 -2.77 -0.63
C LEU A 42 5.51 -3.07 0.50
N THR A 43 5.20 -2.08 1.33
CA THR A 43 4.21 -2.23 2.41
C THR A 43 2.80 -2.45 1.83
N ALA A 44 2.41 -1.70 0.80
CA ALA A 44 1.15 -1.91 0.09
C ALA A 44 1.05 -3.32 -0.51
N LEU A 45 2.13 -3.80 -1.15
CA LEU A 45 2.21 -5.16 -1.69
C LEU A 45 2.13 -6.22 -0.59
N GLY A 46 2.81 -6.02 0.54
CA GLY A 46 2.76 -6.92 1.69
C GLY A 46 1.35 -7.08 2.24
N PHE A 47 0.63 -5.98 2.46
CA PHE A 47 -0.77 -6.02 2.88
C PHE A 47 -1.69 -6.63 1.82
N LEU A 48 -1.39 -6.44 0.53
CA LEU A 48 -2.17 -7.04 -0.54
C LEU A 48 -2.06 -8.56 -0.51
N ILE A 49 -0.84 -9.10 -0.41
CA ILE A 49 -0.59 -10.54 -0.28
C ILE A 49 -1.30 -11.08 0.97
N TYR A 50 -1.16 -10.39 2.10
CA TYR A 50 -1.82 -10.76 3.35
C TYR A 50 -3.36 -10.78 3.21
N TYR A 51 -3.94 -9.75 2.59
CA TYR A 51 -5.38 -9.68 2.34
C TYR A 51 -5.87 -10.83 1.46
N LEU A 52 -5.18 -11.11 0.34
CA LEU A 52 -5.52 -12.20 -0.57
C LEU A 52 -5.45 -13.57 0.14
N ASN A 53 -4.42 -13.79 0.96
CA ASN A 53 -4.30 -15.03 1.76
C ASN A 53 -5.40 -15.14 2.82
N THR A 54 -5.80 -14.03 3.44
CA THR A 54 -6.89 -14.00 4.41
C THR A 54 -8.24 -14.29 3.75
N ARG A 55 -8.47 -13.76 2.54
CA ARG A 55 -9.66 -14.06 1.72
C ARG A 55 -9.72 -15.53 1.32
N LYS A 56 -8.60 -16.13 0.91
CA LYS A 56 -8.52 -17.56 0.57
C LYS A 56 -8.85 -18.48 1.74
N LYS A 57 -8.54 -18.09 2.99
CA LYS A 57 -8.88 -18.88 4.19
C LYS A 57 -10.35 -18.77 4.63
N LEU A 58 -11.08 -17.78 4.10
CA LEU A 58 -12.48 -17.51 4.45
C LEU A 58 -13.48 -18.11 3.44
N ILE A 59 -13.00 -18.67 2.32
CA ILE A 59 -13.77 -19.38 1.29
C ILE A 59 -13.54 -20.87 1.47
#